data_AF-A0A535S5X1-F1
#
_entry.id   AF-A0A535S5X1-F1
#
_cell.length_a   1.000
_cell.length_b   1.000
_cell.length_c   1.000
_cell.angle_alpha   90.00
_cell.angle_beta   90.00
_cell.angle_gamma   90.00
#
_symmetry.space_group_name_H-M   'P 1'
#
loop_
_entity.id
_entity.type
_entity.pdbx_description
1 polymer ?
#
loop_
_entity_poly.entity_id
_entity_poly.type
_entity_poly.pdbx_seq_one_letter_code
_entity_poly.pdbx_strand_id
1 'polypeptide(L)'
;MAPFPPRVLGPLSECSAQVRLLGQVTGSTVSIFADGVLVAKGEATAPDQWFKLNNGVQLKHGAKVTAVQEVQGESSMPSPDPQIVQARPQHLGYPIYDPRQHLWVGCQCLLLVGMVPGAKVTVQSLGGIFTAQADDGTAIVDRKPLAKDEVMKAHQTACGIDGPINQSVLPEPLPAGFYSTRLKEPLQACQSQITVQQAAEGGYVTIRRQSETLSGCFPISEGLVNLDIPLQENEELNLQVQLPGENGYGDAGRFRVGPQPPEPHIVGQLCAGTTTVLVRGLVRGQRLSLLQNGTSLGYCEAPGDTYQVPVSPLTSGAHLRIEYEFCGVSNTTQREWIVEPAPAFISPPAIPQPLVECAASVHVTGLEPGAHVQLYSKQLGAPIGEVFAISKSHNISVAPTLIVGDQITAVQSGCGHTSHSSPVEVQRLGDLPLPTIQPLPTDGARAVSVRDVAPGARVDLYVNDLFAGSAVATSSNVAVPIVEGHPALQINQKVYARQQLCTISKMGQPVTVQPTPPTIESFAAVPPQINQGQTTTLVWRTRNADSAQVYDQTNWDTNNPIVPADRLRGSHSIRHDVSADRLPHGQLDADHNSES
;
A
#
# COMPACT_ATOMS: atom_id res chain seq x y z
N MET A 1 2.72 -7.17 37.09
CA MET A 1 1.85 -7.59 35.96
C MET A 1 2.75 -7.86 34.77
N ALA A 2 2.56 -8.99 34.10
CA ALA A 2 3.39 -9.35 32.96
C ALA A 2 3.04 -8.50 31.72
N PRO A 3 4.04 -8.04 30.95
CA PRO A 3 3.83 -7.45 29.64
C PRO A 3 3.37 -8.52 28.63
N PHE A 4 2.71 -8.10 27.55
CA PHE A 4 2.45 -8.96 26.40
C PHE A 4 3.78 -9.41 25.76
N PRO A 5 3.86 -10.59 25.12
CA PRO A 5 5.06 -10.95 24.37
C PRO A 5 5.32 -9.98 23.22
N PRO A 6 6.60 -9.65 22.92
CA PRO A 6 6.94 -9.00 21.65
C PRO A 6 6.59 -9.92 20.47
N ARG A 7 6.19 -9.34 19.35
CA ARG A 7 5.95 -10.08 18.10
C ARG A 7 7.23 -10.10 17.27
N VAL A 8 7.69 -11.30 16.92
CA VAL A 8 8.81 -11.49 16.00
C VAL A 8 8.31 -11.28 14.57
N LEU A 9 8.94 -10.37 13.82
CA LEU A 9 8.63 -10.16 12.41
C LEU A 9 9.48 -11.07 11.52
N GLY A 10 8.82 -11.66 10.52
CA GLY A 10 9.46 -12.36 9.43
C GLY A 10 9.41 -11.57 8.12
N PRO A 11 10.00 -12.11 7.05
CA PRO A 11 10.72 -13.39 7.01
C PRO A 11 12.13 -13.33 7.63
N LEU A 12 12.60 -14.46 8.16
CA LEU A 12 13.97 -14.67 8.64
C LEU A 12 14.63 -15.79 7.84
N SER A 13 15.95 -15.73 7.65
CA SER A 13 16.71 -16.80 6.98
C SER A 13 17.97 -17.16 7.76
N GLU A 14 18.65 -18.24 7.34
CA GLU A 14 19.99 -18.58 7.85
C GLU A 14 21.02 -17.46 7.63
N CYS A 15 20.74 -16.50 6.74
CA CYS A 15 21.59 -15.34 6.48
C CYS A 15 21.29 -14.13 7.38
N SER A 16 20.20 -14.16 8.15
CA SER A 16 19.80 -13.05 9.01
C SER A 16 20.83 -12.84 10.14
N ALA A 17 21.26 -11.59 10.33
CA ALA A 17 22.17 -11.18 11.40
C ALA A 17 21.46 -10.44 12.55
N GLN A 18 20.17 -10.16 12.39
CA GLN A 18 19.33 -9.48 13.37
C GLN A 18 17.87 -9.87 13.19
N VAL A 19 17.07 -9.60 14.22
CA VAL A 19 15.64 -9.93 14.29
C VAL A 19 14.88 -8.67 14.68
N ARG A 20 13.84 -8.32 13.92
CA ARG A 20 12.96 -7.19 14.24
C ARG A 20 11.82 -7.64 15.14
N LEU A 21 11.57 -6.88 16.19
CA LEU A 21 10.45 -7.10 17.10
C LEU A 21 9.53 -5.88 17.14
N LEU A 22 8.24 -6.16 17.32
CA LEU A 22 7.20 -5.16 17.59
C LEU A 22 6.56 -5.38 18.96
N GLY A 23 6.12 -4.29 19.59
CA GLY A 23 5.29 -4.29 20.78
C GLY A 23 6.02 -4.47 22.11
N GLN A 24 7.35 -4.50 22.10
CA GLN A 24 8.15 -4.43 23.32
C GLN A 24 7.94 -3.09 24.04
N VAL A 25 8.02 -3.12 25.37
CA VAL A 25 7.95 -1.94 26.24
C VAL A 25 9.32 -1.28 26.27
N THR A 26 9.40 0.04 26.13
CA THR A 26 10.66 0.78 26.18
C THR A 26 11.30 0.64 27.56
N GLY A 27 12.62 0.39 27.61
CA GLY A 27 13.38 0.06 28.83
C GLY A 27 13.28 -1.40 29.27
N SER A 28 12.51 -2.25 28.57
CA SER A 28 12.47 -3.69 28.86
C SER A 28 13.74 -4.40 28.42
N THR A 29 14.09 -5.49 29.11
CA THR A 29 15.11 -6.42 28.61
C THR A 29 14.44 -7.46 27.72
N VAL A 30 14.82 -7.50 26.46
CA VAL A 30 14.33 -8.46 25.47
C VAL A 30 15.32 -9.61 25.32
N SER A 31 14.81 -10.84 25.32
CA SER A 31 15.58 -12.05 25.00
C SER A 31 14.92 -12.81 23.85
N ILE A 32 15.70 -13.14 22.83
CA ILE A 32 15.24 -13.83 21.62
C ILE A 32 15.83 -15.22 21.59
N PHE A 33 14.98 -16.21 21.31
CA PHE A 33 15.34 -17.62 21.30
C PHE A 33 15.09 -18.24 19.93
N ALA A 34 15.96 -19.16 19.52
CA ALA A 34 15.73 -20.06 18.38
C ALA A 34 15.70 -21.50 18.93
N ASP A 35 14.56 -22.18 18.79
CA ASP A 35 14.31 -23.51 19.39
C ASP A 35 14.63 -23.57 20.89
N GLY A 36 14.33 -22.47 21.62
CA GLY A 36 14.60 -22.33 23.04
C GLY A 36 16.04 -21.97 23.41
N VAL A 37 16.95 -21.85 22.44
CA VAL A 37 18.34 -21.39 22.66
C VAL A 37 18.42 -19.88 22.51
N LEU A 38 19.01 -19.18 23.48
CA LEU A 38 19.19 -17.72 23.44
C LEU A 38 20.11 -17.30 22.29
N VAL A 39 19.59 -16.55 21.33
CA VAL A 39 20.32 -16.09 20.14
C VAL A 39 20.59 -14.58 20.12
N ALA A 40 19.79 -13.79 20.84
CA ALA A 40 20.03 -12.35 21.03
C ALA A 40 19.46 -11.89 22.37
N LYS A 41 20.05 -10.83 22.94
CA LYS A 41 19.56 -10.15 24.14
C LYS A 41 19.90 -8.67 24.08
N GLY A 42 18.98 -7.80 24.46
CA GLY A 42 19.22 -6.35 24.47
C GLY A 42 18.13 -5.57 25.21
N GLU A 43 18.40 -4.30 25.47
CA GLU A 43 17.40 -3.37 25.99
C GLU A 43 16.57 -2.79 24.84
N ALA A 44 15.25 -2.74 25.03
CA ALA A 44 14.34 -2.10 24.10
C ALA A 44 14.42 -0.57 24.25
N THR A 45 14.86 0.13 23.21
CA THR A 45 14.84 1.60 23.15
C THR A 45 13.60 2.14 22.44
N ALA A 46 12.81 1.26 21.81
CA ALA A 46 11.57 1.60 21.12
C ALA A 46 10.66 0.36 20.97
N PRO A 47 9.34 0.55 20.75
CA PRO A 47 8.38 -0.54 20.50
C PRO A 47 8.48 -1.19 19.12
N ASP A 48 9.35 -0.68 18.25
CA ASP A 48 9.73 -1.28 16.96
C ASP A 48 11.24 -1.15 16.83
N GLN A 49 11.95 -2.29 16.85
CA GLN A 49 13.40 -2.31 16.94
C GLN A 49 14.00 -3.60 16.37
N TRP A 50 15.18 -3.45 15.76
CA TRP A 50 16.06 -4.55 15.38
C TRP A 50 17.00 -4.94 16.52
N PHE A 51 17.10 -6.23 16.80
CA PHE A 51 18.01 -6.81 17.78
C PHE A 51 19.06 -7.66 17.05
N LYS A 52 20.33 -7.28 17.21
CA LYS A 52 21.46 -8.03 16.62
C LYS A 52 21.61 -9.39 17.30
N LEU A 53 21.88 -10.41 16.49
CA LEU A 53 22.26 -11.72 17.02
C LEU A 53 23.58 -11.61 17.79
N ASN A 54 23.74 -12.46 18.79
CA ASN A 54 24.98 -12.57 19.56
C ASN A 54 26.14 -12.95 18.63
N ASN A 55 27.35 -12.47 18.94
CA ASN A 55 28.53 -12.74 18.12
C ASN A 55 28.74 -14.24 17.88
N GLY A 56 28.87 -14.63 16.61
CA GLY A 56 29.08 -16.02 16.19
C GLY A 56 27.82 -16.89 16.16
N VAL A 57 26.65 -16.36 16.56
CA VAL A 57 25.38 -17.07 16.42
C VAL A 57 24.86 -16.94 14.99
N GLN A 58 24.39 -18.06 14.44
CA GLN A 58 23.67 -18.13 13.17
C GLN A 58 22.35 -18.85 13.40
N LEU A 59 21.30 -18.37 12.74
CA LEU A 59 20.02 -19.07 12.73
C LEU A 59 20.12 -20.32 11.86
N LYS A 60 19.40 -21.38 12.24
CA LYS A 60 19.35 -22.64 11.52
C LYS A 60 18.04 -22.76 10.78
N HIS A 61 18.06 -23.34 9.58
CA HIS A 61 16.85 -23.68 8.84
C HIS A 61 15.83 -24.42 9.73
N GLY A 62 14.57 -23.98 9.67
CA GLY A 62 13.45 -24.59 10.37
C GLY A 62 13.37 -24.23 11.86
N ALA A 63 14.35 -23.49 12.39
CA ALA A 63 14.32 -23.06 13.78
C ALA A 63 13.13 -22.13 14.04
N LYS A 64 12.50 -22.31 15.19
CA LYS A 64 11.39 -21.48 15.68
C LYS A 64 11.94 -20.32 16.49
N VAL A 65 11.81 -19.10 15.97
CA VAL A 65 12.26 -17.88 16.63
C VAL A 65 11.12 -17.27 17.43
N THR A 66 11.34 -17.09 18.73
CA THR A 66 10.42 -16.44 19.67
C THR A 66 11.15 -15.38 20.49
N ALA A 67 10.39 -14.46 21.08
CA ALA A 67 10.93 -13.45 21.99
C ALA A 67 10.15 -13.41 23.30
N VAL A 68 10.85 -13.04 24.37
CA VAL A 68 10.28 -12.65 25.67
C VAL A 68 10.80 -11.27 26.03
N GLN A 69 10.05 -10.54 26.85
CA GLN A 69 10.52 -9.31 27.46
C GLN A 69 10.34 -9.33 28.98
N GLU A 70 11.27 -8.70 29.69
CA GLU A 70 11.25 -8.53 31.13
C GLU A 70 11.15 -7.04 31.48
N VAL A 71 10.15 -6.70 32.28
CA VAL A 71 9.92 -5.33 32.76
C VAL A 71 9.82 -5.38 34.28
N GLN A 72 10.75 -4.71 34.97
CA GLN A 72 10.75 -4.62 36.45
C GLN A 72 10.66 -5.99 37.17
N GLY A 73 11.29 -7.04 36.62
CA GLY A 73 11.29 -8.40 37.17
C GLY A 73 10.11 -9.28 36.75
N GLU A 74 9.18 -8.77 35.94
CA GLU A 74 8.05 -9.53 35.38
C GLU A 74 8.33 -9.90 33.92
N SER A 75 8.28 -11.19 33.60
CA SER A 75 8.51 -11.69 32.25
C SER A 75 7.19 -11.90 31.51
N SER A 76 7.17 -11.55 30.22
CA SER A 76 6.12 -12.00 29.32
C SER A 76 6.19 -13.52 29.11
N MET A 77 5.12 -14.09 28.55
CA MET A 77 5.20 -15.36 27.83
C MET A 77 6.09 -15.21 26.58
N PRO A 78 6.53 -16.32 25.94
CA PRO A 78 7.11 -16.27 24.60
C PRO A 78 6.09 -15.82 23.55
N SER A 79 6.57 -15.25 22.44
CA SER A 79 5.75 -14.97 21.26
C SER A 79 4.87 -16.17 20.89
N PRO A 80 3.54 -16.00 20.73
CA PRO A 80 2.63 -17.12 20.49
C PRO A 80 2.84 -17.76 19.10
N ASP A 81 3.18 -16.93 18.11
CA ASP A 81 3.41 -17.34 16.73
C ASP A 81 4.92 -17.23 16.41
N PRO A 82 5.68 -18.34 16.49
CA PRO A 82 7.11 -18.31 16.20
C PRO A 82 7.36 -18.05 14.71
N GLN A 83 8.40 -17.26 14.41
CA GLN A 83 8.88 -17.12 13.04
C GLN A 83 9.80 -18.29 12.68
N ILE A 84 9.51 -18.95 11.56
CA ILE A 84 10.30 -20.08 11.09
C ILE A 84 11.42 -19.56 10.19
N VAL A 85 12.64 -20.02 10.44
CA VAL A 85 13.82 -19.61 9.66
C VAL A 85 13.87 -20.34 8.32
N GLN A 86 13.88 -19.57 7.24
CA GLN A 86 14.07 -20.08 5.87
C GLN A 86 15.41 -20.78 5.71
N ALA A 87 15.42 -21.86 4.92
CA ALA A 87 16.66 -22.46 4.44
C ALA A 87 17.45 -21.44 3.61
N ARG A 88 18.77 -21.56 3.63
CA ARG A 88 19.63 -20.89 2.64
C ARG A 88 19.22 -21.29 1.22
N PRO A 89 18.87 -20.34 0.35
CA PRO A 89 18.53 -20.66 -1.04
C PRO A 89 19.73 -21.27 -1.79
N GLN A 90 19.46 -22.24 -2.67
CA GLN A 90 20.52 -22.83 -3.52
C GLN A 90 21.01 -21.84 -4.58
N HIS A 91 20.12 -20.97 -5.05
CA HIS A 91 20.40 -19.89 -5.99
C HIS A 91 19.68 -18.62 -5.50
N LEU A 92 20.30 -17.47 -5.69
CA LEU A 92 19.68 -16.19 -5.33
C LEU A 92 18.90 -15.63 -6.52
N GLY A 93 17.74 -15.03 -6.23
CA GLY A 93 16.98 -14.26 -7.19
C GLY A 93 17.57 -12.86 -7.43
N TYR A 94 16.90 -12.09 -8.27
CA TYR A 94 17.28 -10.70 -8.55
C TYR A 94 16.87 -9.79 -7.39
N PRO A 95 17.69 -8.81 -6.96
CA PRO A 95 17.17 -7.67 -6.22
C PRO A 95 16.26 -6.87 -7.16
N ILE A 96 15.00 -6.64 -6.75
CA ILE A 96 14.01 -5.97 -7.59
C ILE A 96 13.88 -4.51 -7.19
N TYR A 97 13.96 -3.59 -8.15
CA TYR A 97 13.53 -2.21 -7.94
C TYR A 97 12.05 -2.21 -7.58
N ASP A 98 11.71 -1.75 -6.37
CA ASP A 98 10.34 -1.77 -5.86
C ASP A 98 9.37 -1.22 -6.91
N PRO A 99 8.31 -1.96 -7.25
CA PRO A 99 7.43 -1.59 -8.35
C PRO A 99 6.61 -0.31 -8.08
N ARG A 100 6.62 0.22 -6.86
CA ARG A 100 5.94 1.45 -6.48
C ARG A 100 6.79 2.71 -6.66
N GLN A 101 8.09 2.59 -7.00
CA GLN A 101 8.98 3.75 -7.12
C GLN A 101 9.16 4.20 -8.57
N HIS A 102 8.93 5.44 -8.97
CA HIS A 102 9.42 5.89 -10.29
C HIS A 102 10.87 6.38 -10.19
N LEU A 103 11.68 6.12 -11.23
CA LEU A 103 13.06 6.58 -11.25
C LEU A 103 13.12 7.94 -11.95
N TRP A 104 13.28 9.00 -11.15
CA TRP A 104 13.47 10.36 -11.64
C TRP A 104 14.95 10.72 -11.79
N VAL A 105 15.25 11.62 -12.72
CA VAL A 105 16.56 12.27 -12.77
C VAL A 105 16.80 12.99 -11.45
N GLY A 106 17.97 12.76 -10.87
CA GLY A 106 18.37 13.34 -9.59
C GLY A 106 17.90 12.60 -8.34
N CYS A 107 17.20 11.46 -8.45
CA CYS A 107 16.86 10.63 -7.28
C CYS A 107 18.10 10.31 -6.43
N GLN A 108 17.96 10.40 -5.10
CA GLN A 108 19.06 10.22 -4.15
C GLN A 108 18.90 9.02 -3.22
N CYS A 109 17.77 8.31 -3.30
CA CYS A 109 17.59 7.01 -2.68
C CYS A 109 16.68 6.15 -3.56
N LEU A 110 16.72 4.84 -3.33
CA LEU A 110 15.87 3.86 -4.00
C LEU A 110 15.54 2.71 -3.07
N LEU A 111 14.43 2.03 -3.33
CA LEU A 111 13.96 0.87 -2.59
C LEU A 111 14.18 -0.40 -3.43
N LEU A 112 14.89 -1.36 -2.87
CA LEU A 112 15.03 -2.71 -3.43
C LEU A 112 14.27 -3.71 -2.57
N VAL A 113 13.61 -4.66 -3.21
CA VAL A 113 12.78 -5.71 -2.58
C VAL A 113 13.09 -7.09 -3.16
N GLY A 114 12.52 -8.13 -2.55
CA GLY A 114 12.64 -9.51 -3.04
C GLY A 114 14.01 -10.15 -2.80
N MET A 115 14.81 -9.58 -1.91
CA MET A 115 16.12 -10.11 -1.56
C MET A 115 16.01 -11.17 -0.47
N VAL A 116 17.05 -11.98 -0.29
CA VAL A 116 17.10 -12.91 0.84
C VAL A 116 17.18 -12.11 2.15
N PRO A 117 16.39 -12.44 3.18
CA PRO A 117 16.52 -11.80 4.49
C PRO A 117 17.94 -11.92 5.05
N GLY A 118 18.57 -10.80 5.36
CA GLY A 118 19.98 -10.71 5.77
C GLY A 118 20.99 -10.54 4.62
N ALA A 119 20.53 -10.31 3.39
CA ALA A 119 21.43 -10.07 2.26
C ALA A 119 22.12 -8.70 2.35
N LYS A 120 23.37 -8.66 1.89
CA LYS A 120 24.06 -7.41 1.56
C LYS A 120 23.69 -7.01 0.15
N VAL A 121 23.43 -5.72 -0.04
CA VAL A 121 23.04 -5.14 -1.32
C VAL A 121 24.11 -4.18 -1.80
N THR A 122 24.43 -4.23 -3.09
CA THR A 122 25.32 -3.28 -3.75
C THR A 122 24.64 -2.72 -4.99
N VAL A 123 24.66 -1.40 -5.14
CA VAL A 123 24.18 -0.71 -6.34
C VAL A 123 25.37 0.00 -6.99
N GLN A 124 25.73 -0.46 -8.19
CA GLN A 124 26.72 0.21 -9.02
C GLN A 124 26.03 1.31 -9.83
N SER A 125 26.64 2.49 -9.81
CA SER A 125 26.13 3.74 -10.36
C SER A 125 27.30 4.55 -10.92
N LEU A 126 27.04 5.50 -11.82
CA LEU A 126 28.06 6.45 -12.31
C LEU A 126 28.68 7.26 -11.16
N GLY A 127 27.90 7.50 -10.09
CA GLY A 127 28.33 8.21 -8.89
C GLY A 127 29.18 7.39 -7.91
N GLY A 128 29.33 6.08 -8.13
CA GLY A 128 30.08 5.17 -7.26
C GLY A 128 29.33 3.84 -6.99
N ILE A 129 29.82 3.10 -6.01
CA ILE A 129 29.17 1.88 -5.51
C ILE A 129 28.55 2.21 -4.14
N PHE A 130 27.25 1.99 -4.02
CA PHE A 130 26.48 2.22 -2.81
C PHE A 130 26.09 0.87 -2.19
N THR A 131 26.00 0.79 -0.86
CA THR A 131 25.74 -0.46 -0.16
C THR A 131 24.65 -0.31 0.89
N ALA A 132 23.81 -1.32 1.04
CA ALA A 132 22.79 -1.40 2.08
C ALA A 132 22.64 -2.84 2.60
N GLN A 133 21.82 -3.04 3.62
CA GLN A 133 21.44 -4.35 4.14
C GLN A 133 19.94 -4.57 3.91
N ALA A 134 19.58 -5.81 3.57
CA ALA A 134 18.21 -6.25 3.34
C ALA A 134 17.77 -7.22 4.45
N ASP A 135 17.58 -6.72 5.66
CA ASP A 135 17.37 -7.56 6.84
C ASP A 135 16.09 -8.41 6.77
N ASP A 136 15.02 -7.86 6.21
CA ASP A 136 13.74 -8.54 5.92
C ASP A 136 13.53 -8.78 4.41
N GLY A 137 14.59 -8.67 3.61
CA GLY A 137 14.54 -8.74 2.15
C GLY A 137 14.21 -7.42 1.45
N THR A 138 14.12 -6.33 2.19
CA THR A 138 13.98 -4.95 1.68
C THR A 138 15.19 -4.09 2.06
N ALA A 139 15.68 -3.26 1.15
CA ALA A 139 16.77 -2.32 1.42
C ALA A 139 16.50 -0.94 0.80
N ILE A 140 16.71 0.11 1.60
CA ILE A 140 16.81 1.49 1.09
C ILE A 140 18.29 1.76 0.83
N VAL A 141 18.61 2.22 -0.38
CA VAL A 141 19.99 2.54 -0.79
C VAL A 141 20.13 4.03 -1.01
N ASP A 142 20.77 4.72 -0.07
CA ASP A 142 21.15 6.12 -0.22
C ASP A 142 22.29 6.29 -1.22
N ARG A 143 22.20 7.33 -2.05
CA ARG A 143 23.13 7.57 -3.16
C ARG A 143 23.24 9.05 -3.53
N LYS A 144 24.22 9.33 -4.39
CA LYS A 144 24.32 10.63 -5.08
C LYS A 144 23.17 10.79 -6.10
N PRO A 145 22.81 12.02 -6.50
CA PRO A 145 21.77 12.26 -7.50
C PRO A 145 21.95 11.44 -8.78
N LEU A 146 20.85 10.86 -9.29
CA LEU A 146 20.83 10.01 -10.50
C LEU A 146 21.03 10.83 -11.78
N ALA A 147 21.95 10.42 -12.67
CA ALA A 147 22.14 11.13 -13.94
C ALA A 147 21.12 10.66 -15.00
N LYS A 148 20.81 11.53 -15.97
CA LYS A 148 19.76 11.31 -16.99
C LYS A 148 19.91 10.02 -17.81
N ASP A 149 21.13 9.67 -18.18
CA ASP A 149 21.41 8.52 -19.05
C ASP A 149 22.01 7.34 -18.26
N GLU A 150 21.77 7.31 -16.96
CA GLU A 150 22.36 6.33 -16.05
C GLU A 150 21.49 5.08 -15.91
N VAL A 151 22.07 3.91 -16.17
CA VAL A 151 21.50 2.61 -15.80
C VAL A 151 22.24 2.07 -14.58
N MET A 152 21.52 1.91 -13.48
CA MET A 152 22.05 1.32 -12.25
C MET A 152 22.07 -0.20 -12.35
N LYS A 153 23.01 -0.81 -11.63
CA LYS A 153 23.13 -2.28 -11.51
C LYS A 153 23.03 -2.67 -10.04
N ALA A 154 21.90 -3.24 -9.65
CA ALA A 154 21.68 -3.78 -8.32
C ALA A 154 22.13 -5.25 -8.26
N HIS A 155 22.76 -5.61 -7.15
CA HIS A 155 23.28 -6.96 -6.88
C HIS A 155 23.12 -7.28 -5.39
N GLN A 156 22.83 -8.54 -5.07
CA GLN A 156 22.74 -9.02 -3.70
C GLN A 156 23.74 -10.16 -3.45
N THR A 157 24.30 -10.21 -2.24
CA THR A 157 25.08 -11.34 -1.73
C THR A 157 24.46 -11.80 -0.41
N ALA A 158 24.16 -13.08 -0.27
CA ALA A 158 23.57 -13.66 0.94
C ALA A 158 24.22 -14.99 1.28
N CYS A 159 24.60 -15.20 2.54
CA CYS A 159 25.29 -16.41 3.01
C CYS A 159 26.53 -16.80 2.17
N GLY A 160 27.23 -15.82 1.58
CA GLY A 160 28.38 -16.07 0.69
C GLY A 160 28.03 -16.60 -0.70
N ILE A 161 26.76 -16.51 -1.12
CA ILE A 161 26.31 -16.71 -2.51
C ILE A 161 26.09 -15.34 -3.13
N ASP A 162 26.60 -15.14 -4.34
CA ASP A 162 26.32 -13.97 -5.16
C ASP A 162 25.09 -14.20 -6.04
N GLY A 163 24.23 -13.21 -6.12
CA GLY A 163 23.04 -13.23 -6.96
C GLY A 163 23.27 -12.64 -8.35
N PRO A 164 22.27 -12.73 -9.24
CA PRO A 164 22.33 -12.07 -10.53
C PRO A 164 22.22 -10.54 -10.37
N ILE A 165 22.67 -9.83 -11.41
CA ILE A 165 22.56 -8.37 -11.50
C ILE A 165 21.21 -8.00 -12.11
N ASN A 166 20.48 -7.09 -11.46
CA ASN A 166 19.31 -6.44 -12.03
C ASN A 166 19.65 -5.03 -12.52
N GLN A 167 19.17 -4.67 -13.70
CA GLN A 167 19.38 -3.34 -14.29
C GLN A 167 18.16 -2.46 -14.08
N SER A 168 18.38 -1.19 -13.75
CA SER A 168 17.29 -0.22 -13.71
C SER A 168 16.81 0.15 -15.12
N VAL A 169 15.60 0.71 -15.19
CA VAL A 169 15.22 1.54 -16.35
C VAL A 169 16.05 2.83 -16.36
N LEU A 170 16.06 3.51 -17.50
CA LEU A 170 16.56 4.88 -17.56
C LEU A 170 15.67 5.80 -16.70
N PRO A 171 16.26 6.74 -15.96
CA PRO A 171 15.50 7.72 -15.22
C PRO A 171 14.87 8.75 -16.15
N GLU A 172 13.71 9.23 -15.75
CA GLU A 172 12.93 10.21 -16.52
C GLU A 172 13.01 11.59 -15.85
N PRO A 173 12.93 12.69 -16.61
CA PRO A 173 12.84 14.02 -16.01
C PRO A 173 11.51 14.17 -15.26
N LEU A 174 11.56 14.72 -14.05
CA LEU A 174 10.36 14.99 -13.27
C LEU A 174 9.58 16.16 -13.89
N PRO A 175 8.30 15.99 -14.29
CA PRO A 175 7.50 17.10 -14.78
C PRO A 175 7.19 18.10 -13.65
N ALA A 176 7.15 19.39 -13.98
CA ALA A 176 6.77 20.43 -13.03
C ALA A 176 5.33 20.21 -12.51
N GLY A 177 5.13 20.32 -11.20
CA GLY A 177 3.81 20.16 -10.57
C GLY A 177 3.29 18.72 -10.48
N PHE A 178 4.11 17.72 -10.80
CA PHE A 178 3.69 16.32 -10.82
C PHE A 178 3.46 15.72 -9.42
N TYR A 179 4.12 16.26 -8.40
CA TYR A 179 3.92 15.87 -7.00
C TYR A 179 3.48 17.08 -6.15
N SER A 180 2.56 16.82 -5.24
CA SER A 180 2.10 17.75 -4.20
C SER A 180 2.30 17.11 -2.83
N THR A 181 3.56 16.99 -2.41
CA THR A 181 3.92 16.38 -1.14
C THR A 181 3.20 17.04 0.02
N ARG A 182 2.60 16.24 0.89
CA ARG A 182 1.80 16.71 2.03
C ARG A 182 1.91 15.73 3.20
N LEU A 183 1.43 16.15 4.35
CA LEU A 183 1.24 15.25 5.49
C LEU A 183 -0.15 14.64 5.44
N LYS A 184 -0.29 13.39 5.90
CA LYS A 184 -1.59 12.75 6.11
C LYS A 184 -2.27 13.44 7.30
N GLU A 185 -3.37 14.12 7.02
CA GLU A 185 -4.18 14.80 8.03
C GLU A 185 -5.34 13.92 8.54
N PRO A 186 -5.85 14.17 9.77
CA PRO A 186 -5.40 15.20 10.71
C PRO A 186 -4.09 14.81 11.43
N LEU A 187 -3.21 15.79 11.65
CA LEU A 187 -2.13 15.68 12.62
C LEU A 187 -2.70 15.85 14.03
N GLN A 188 -2.24 15.05 14.97
CA GLN A 188 -2.83 14.98 16.31
C GLN A 188 -1.76 15.08 17.39
N ALA A 189 -2.10 15.73 18.49
CA ALA A 189 -1.20 15.83 19.64
C ALA A 189 -0.76 14.43 20.12
N CYS A 190 0.42 14.38 20.72
CA CYS A 190 1.12 13.18 21.19
C CYS A 190 1.64 12.24 20.08
N GLN A 191 1.35 12.46 18.79
CA GLN A 191 1.92 11.65 17.70
C GLN A 191 3.46 11.69 17.73
N SER A 192 4.11 10.53 17.66
CA SER A 192 5.58 10.38 17.56
C SER A 192 6.02 9.85 16.19
N GLN A 193 5.07 9.72 15.27
CA GLN A 193 5.28 9.32 13.90
C GLN A 193 4.21 9.97 13.03
N ILE A 194 4.60 10.49 11.87
CA ILE A 194 3.68 11.08 10.89
C ILE A 194 3.86 10.42 9.52
N THR A 195 2.79 10.43 8.72
CA THR A 195 2.84 9.91 7.35
C THR A 195 2.98 11.07 6.36
N VAL A 196 4.01 11.01 5.53
CA VAL A 196 4.17 11.86 4.35
C VAL A 196 3.51 11.15 3.17
N GLN A 197 2.71 11.88 2.40
CA GLN A 197 2.03 11.41 1.20
C GLN A 197 2.49 12.23 -0.01
N GLN A 198 2.50 11.60 -1.19
CA GLN A 198 2.91 12.21 -2.46
C GLN A 198 4.31 12.82 -2.44
N ALA A 199 5.24 12.17 -1.73
CA ALA A 199 6.65 12.48 -1.86
C ALA A 199 7.11 12.13 -3.28
N ALA A 200 7.85 13.03 -3.94
CA ALA A 200 8.51 12.66 -5.19
C ALA A 200 9.55 11.55 -4.90
N GLU A 201 9.47 10.41 -5.59
CA GLU A 201 10.32 9.28 -5.27
C GLU A 201 11.80 9.61 -5.48
N GLY A 202 12.64 9.21 -4.52
CA GLY A 202 14.05 9.57 -4.45
C GLY A 202 14.32 11.04 -4.08
N GLY A 203 13.30 11.84 -3.76
CA GLY A 203 13.41 13.20 -3.24
C GLY A 203 13.58 13.25 -1.72
N TYR A 204 13.93 14.43 -1.21
CA TYR A 204 14.04 14.68 0.24
C TYR A 204 12.85 15.48 0.75
N VAL A 205 12.35 15.06 1.91
CA VAL A 205 11.34 15.81 2.65
C VAL A 205 11.96 16.26 3.96
N THR A 206 11.83 17.54 4.24
CA THR A 206 12.33 18.19 5.45
C THR A 206 11.15 18.77 6.22
N ILE A 207 10.98 18.33 7.45
CA ILE A 207 9.96 18.81 8.37
C ILE A 207 10.65 19.73 9.38
N ARG A 208 10.26 20.99 9.39
CA ARG A 208 10.73 21.99 10.35
C ARG A 208 9.64 22.29 11.36
N ARG A 209 9.99 22.20 12.63
CA ARG A 209 9.13 22.56 13.76
C ARG A 209 9.95 23.32 14.80
N GLN A 210 9.30 23.81 15.86
CA GLN A 210 10.00 24.59 16.88
C GLN A 210 11.03 23.75 17.65
N SER A 211 10.74 22.47 17.85
CA SER A 211 11.54 21.57 18.69
C SER A 211 12.63 20.79 17.95
N GLU A 212 12.47 20.56 16.64
CA GLU A 212 13.42 19.78 15.83
C GLU A 212 13.31 20.09 14.33
N THR A 213 14.30 19.62 13.57
CA THR A 213 14.25 19.58 12.10
C THR A 213 14.64 18.17 11.66
N LEU A 214 13.74 17.53 10.92
CA LEU A 214 13.91 16.17 10.44
C LEU A 214 13.99 16.18 8.92
N SER A 215 14.89 15.40 8.35
CA SER A 215 15.02 15.27 6.89
C SER A 215 15.28 13.82 6.53
N GLY A 216 14.65 13.34 5.45
CA GLY A 216 14.82 11.98 4.97
C GLY A 216 14.53 11.87 3.49
N CYS A 217 15.16 10.90 2.84
CA CYS A 217 14.86 10.56 1.46
C CYS A 217 13.71 9.56 1.37
N PHE A 218 12.82 9.77 0.42
CA PHE A 218 11.60 8.97 0.24
C PHE A 218 11.70 8.16 -1.05
N PRO A 219 12.04 6.87 -1.01
CA PRO A 219 12.17 6.08 -2.22
C PRO A 219 10.81 5.70 -2.84
N ILE A 220 9.69 5.94 -2.14
CA ILE A 220 8.33 5.73 -2.62
C ILE A 220 7.44 6.92 -2.18
N SER A 221 6.31 7.10 -2.85
CA SER A 221 5.40 8.25 -2.65
C SER A 221 4.79 8.38 -1.25
N GLU A 222 4.77 7.33 -0.44
CA GLU A 222 4.22 7.36 0.92
C GLU A 222 5.22 6.75 1.90
N GLY A 223 5.46 7.43 3.02
CA GLY A 223 6.43 6.99 4.02
C GLY A 223 6.17 7.56 5.39
N LEU A 224 6.73 6.90 6.40
CA LEU A 224 6.62 7.31 7.80
C LEU A 224 7.87 8.08 8.23
N VAL A 225 7.67 9.17 8.97
CA VAL A 225 8.73 9.92 9.64
C VAL A 225 8.55 9.76 11.14
N ASN A 226 9.55 9.21 11.80
CA ASN A 226 9.61 9.17 13.25
C ASN A 226 10.02 10.54 13.79
N LEU A 227 9.36 10.97 14.86
CA LEU A 227 9.67 12.20 15.57
C LEU A 227 10.43 11.87 16.84
N ASP A 228 11.48 12.62 17.17
CA ASP A 228 12.20 12.42 18.43
C ASP A 228 11.38 12.99 19.61
N ILE A 229 10.57 14.01 19.32
CA ILE A 229 9.69 14.66 20.29
C ILE A 229 8.24 14.49 19.81
N PRO A 230 7.29 14.04 20.64
CA PRO A 230 5.89 13.98 20.22
C PRO A 230 5.32 15.34 19.78
N LEU A 231 4.31 15.35 18.91
CA LEU A 231 3.61 16.55 18.49
C LEU A 231 2.86 17.21 19.65
N GLN A 232 2.92 18.54 19.74
CA GLN A 232 2.15 19.30 20.72
C GLN A 232 0.87 19.87 20.08
N GLU A 233 -0.24 19.88 20.83
CA GLU A 233 -1.47 20.50 20.34
C GLU A 233 -1.23 21.95 19.94
N ASN A 234 -1.78 22.37 18.80
CA ASN A 234 -1.62 23.71 18.21
C ASN A 234 -0.20 24.05 17.71
N GLU A 235 0.77 23.13 17.79
CA GLU A 235 2.08 23.30 17.14
C GLU A 235 1.91 23.43 15.61
N GLU A 236 2.78 24.21 14.97
CA GLU A 236 2.85 24.32 13.52
C GLU A 236 4.08 23.59 12.98
N LEU A 237 3.86 22.81 11.93
CA LEU A 237 4.91 22.15 11.16
C LEU A 237 5.01 22.85 9.80
N ASN A 238 6.24 23.14 9.39
CA ASN A 238 6.55 23.61 8.05
C ASN A 238 7.19 22.47 7.25
N LEU A 239 6.53 22.07 6.18
CA LEU A 239 7.00 21.03 5.28
C LEU A 239 7.77 21.65 4.12
N GLN A 240 9.00 21.23 3.94
CA GLN A 240 9.84 21.61 2.82
C GLN A 240 10.24 20.39 2.02
N VAL A 241 10.33 20.51 0.71
CA VAL A 241 10.68 19.40 -0.16
C VAL A 241 11.78 19.79 -1.12
N GLN A 242 12.72 18.88 -1.33
CA GLN A 242 13.67 18.95 -2.42
C GLN A 242 13.29 17.86 -3.43
N LEU A 243 12.80 18.30 -4.58
CA LEU A 243 12.45 17.40 -5.67
C LEU A 243 13.73 16.82 -6.31
N PRO A 244 13.67 15.57 -6.82
CA PRO A 244 14.75 15.00 -7.61
C PRO A 244 15.22 15.93 -8.73
N GLY A 245 16.52 16.22 -8.75
CA GLY A 245 17.15 17.02 -9.80
C GLY A 245 17.05 18.54 -9.63
N GLU A 246 16.32 19.01 -8.62
CA GLU A 246 16.22 20.44 -8.31
C GLU A 246 17.23 20.88 -7.24
N ASN A 247 17.67 22.13 -7.36
CA ASN A 247 18.53 22.77 -6.37
C ASN A 247 17.67 23.55 -5.37
N GLY A 248 17.75 23.16 -4.10
CA GLY A 248 17.08 23.86 -3.00
C GLY A 248 15.77 23.20 -2.59
N TYR A 249 15.08 23.87 -1.67
CA TYR A 249 13.84 23.38 -1.06
C TYR A 249 12.66 24.26 -1.47
N GLY A 250 11.60 23.66 -1.97
CA GLY A 250 10.28 24.27 -2.10
C GLY A 250 9.50 24.20 -0.79
N ASP A 251 8.61 25.17 -0.58
CA ASP A 251 7.61 25.13 0.50
C ASP A 251 6.45 24.23 0.06
N ALA A 252 6.18 23.18 0.85
CA ALA A 252 5.10 22.22 0.61
C ALA A 252 3.91 22.45 1.56
N GLY A 253 3.96 23.50 2.38
CA GLY A 253 2.83 23.96 3.19
C GLY A 253 3.09 23.89 4.68
N ARG A 254 2.13 24.46 5.41
CA ARG A 254 2.11 24.49 6.87
C ARG A 254 0.95 23.68 7.38
N PHE A 255 1.21 22.88 8.40
CA PHE A 255 0.24 21.97 9.00
C PHE A 255 0.13 22.28 10.47
N ARG A 256 -1.11 22.36 10.97
CA ARG A 256 -1.37 22.63 12.39
C ARG A 256 -1.78 21.35 13.08
N VAL A 257 -1.16 21.09 14.22
CA VAL A 257 -1.50 19.93 15.04
C VAL A 257 -2.84 20.18 15.71
N GLY A 258 -3.79 19.27 15.44
CA GLY A 258 -5.09 19.25 16.09
C GLY A 258 -5.05 18.66 17.51
N PRO A 259 -6.22 18.47 18.12
CA PRO A 259 -6.32 17.85 19.43
C PRO A 259 -5.86 16.38 19.38
N GLN A 260 -5.86 15.74 20.55
CA GLN A 260 -5.53 14.33 20.72
C GLN A 260 -6.36 13.40 19.79
N PRO A 261 -5.80 12.27 19.31
CA PRO A 261 -6.54 11.26 18.55
C PRO A 261 -7.83 10.78 19.24
N PRO A 262 -8.80 10.28 18.46
CA PRO A 262 -9.94 9.57 19.00
C PRO A 262 -9.49 8.31 19.74
N GLU A 263 -10.34 7.84 20.65
CA GLU A 263 -10.14 6.61 21.40
C GLU A 263 -9.77 5.41 20.47
N PRO A 264 -8.76 4.60 20.84
CA PRO A 264 -8.38 3.42 20.07
C PRO A 264 -9.52 2.40 20.04
N HIS A 265 -9.57 1.63 18.95
CA HIS A 265 -10.64 0.65 18.76
C HIS A 265 -10.12 -0.65 18.16
N ILE A 266 -10.80 -1.75 18.52
CA ILE A 266 -10.57 -3.06 17.90
C ILE A 266 -11.23 -3.08 16.52
N VAL A 267 -10.49 -3.59 15.54
CA VAL A 267 -10.95 -3.76 14.15
C VAL A 267 -11.48 -5.18 13.94
N GLY A 268 -12.62 -5.28 13.26
CA GLY A 268 -13.25 -6.58 12.96
C GLY A 268 -14.05 -7.13 14.14
N GLN A 269 -14.65 -8.32 13.93
CA GLN A 269 -15.32 -9.06 14.98
C GLN A 269 -14.31 -9.90 15.76
N LEU A 270 -14.54 -10.03 17.07
CA LEU A 270 -13.76 -10.91 17.93
C LEU A 270 -14.51 -12.22 18.07
N CYS A 271 -13.77 -13.31 18.05
CA CYS A 271 -14.29 -14.67 18.08
C CYS A 271 -13.44 -15.50 19.05
N ALA A 272 -14.05 -16.53 19.62
CA ALA A 272 -13.35 -17.45 20.52
C ALA A 272 -12.14 -18.09 19.80
N GLY A 273 -11.06 -18.32 20.54
CA GLY A 273 -9.82 -18.89 19.99
C GLY A 273 -8.90 -17.89 19.29
N THR A 274 -9.32 -16.63 19.11
CA THR A 274 -8.42 -15.58 18.59
C THR A 274 -7.23 -15.36 19.51
N THR A 275 -6.04 -15.33 18.93
CA THR A 275 -4.74 -15.13 19.62
C THR A 275 -4.10 -13.79 19.30
N THR A 276 -4.73 -12.97 18.45
CA THR A 276 -4.23 -11.64 18.07
C THR A 276 -5.40 -10.66 17.95
N VAL A 277 -5.28 -9.50 18.57
CA VAL A 277 -6.28 -8.41 18.51
C VAL A 277 -5.71 -7.25 17.70
N LEU A 278 -6.33 -6.91 16.57
CA LEU A 278 -5.96 -5.73 15.78
C LEU A 278 -6.57 -4.47 16.38
N VAL A 279 -5.72 -3.57 16.85
CA VAL A 279 -6.10 -2.28 17.42
C VAL A 279 -5.64 -1.16 16.49
N ARG A 280 -6.52 -0.17 16.25
CA ARG A 280 -6.26 1.05 15.46
C ARG A 280 -6.52 2.30 16.27
N GLY A 281 -6.04 3.43 15.76
CA GLY A 281 -6.14 4.73 16.45
C GLY A 281 -5.08 4.85 17.55
N LEU A 282 -3.97 4.13 17.40
CA LEU A 282 -2.85 4.17 18.32
C LEU A 282 -1.87 5.27 17.91
N VAL A 283 -0.92 5.54 18.79
CA VAL A 283 0.27 6.36 18.50
C VAL A 283 1.51 5.55 18.84
N ARG A 284 2.59 5.66 18.06
CA ARG A 284 3.84 4.96 18.38
C ARG A 284 4.35 5.31 19.79
N GLY A 285 4.71 4.30 20.58
CA GLY A 285 5.08 4.43 21.99
C GLY A 285 3.91 4.51 22.96
N GLN A 286 2.67 4.56 22.47
CA GLN A 286 1.49 4.54 23.34
C GLN A 286 1.42 3.23 24.12
N ARG A 287 1.37 3.34 25.45
CA ARG A 287 1.09 2.20 26.31
C ARG A 287 -0.38 1.80 26.21
N LEU A 288 -0.64 0.51 26.00
CA LEU A 288 -1.98 -0.05 26.04
C LEU A 288 -2.03 -1.39 26.78
N SER A 289 -3.16 -1.66 27.42
CA SER A 289 -3.55 -2.92 28.04
C SER A 289 -4.89 -3.38 27.47
N LEU A 290 -5.10 -4.69 27.35
CA LEU A 290 -6.41 -5.25 27.01
C LEU A 290 -7.06 -5.80 28.28
N LEU A 291 -8.29 -5.37 28.56
CA LEU A 291 -9.05 -5.79 29.72
C LEU A 291 -10.11 -6.82 29.29
N GLN A 292 -10.09 -8.02 29.86
CA GLN A 292 -11.12 -9.05 29.69
C GLN A 292 -11.97 -9.14 30.96
N ASN A 293 -13.27 -8.85 30.84
CA ASN A 293 -14.22 -8.78 31.96
C ASN A 293 -13.69 -7.91 33.13
N GLY A 294 -13.01 -6.81 32.80
CA GLY A 294 -12.38 -5.89 33.75
C GLY A 294 -11.00 -6.31 34.28
N THR A 295 -10.49 -7.49 33.92
CA THR A 295 -9.15 -7.96 34.31
C THR A 295 -8.16 -7.74 33.18
N SER A 296 -7.00 -7.15 33.47
CA SER A 296 -5.96 -6.95 32.45
C SER A 296 -5.33 -8.27 32.01
N LEU A 297 -5.22 -8.46 30.69
CA LEU A 297 -4.53 -9.57 30.05
C LEU A 297 -3.02 -9.35 29.92
N GLY A 298 -2.55 -8.11 30.06
CA GLY A 298 -1.17 -7.69 29.82
C GLY A 298 -1.12 -6.26 29.27
N TYR A 299 0.09 -5.77 29.02
CA TYR A 299 0.32 -4.45 28.44
C TYR A 299 1.50 -4.45 27.45
N CYS A 300 1.51 -3.49 26.54
CA CYS A 300 2.57 -3.27 25.55
C CYS A 300 2.66 -1.80 25.15
N GLU A 301 3.65 -1.45 24.33
CA GLU A 301 3.72 -0.16 23.65
C GLU A 301 3.46 -0.34 22.15
N ALA A 302 2.64 0.53 21.57
CA ALA A 302 2.29 0.45 20.16
C ALA A 302 3.49 0.80 19.26
N PRO A 303 3.82 0.01 18.23
CA PRO A 303 4.88 0.35 17.27
C PRO A 303 4.48 1.47 16.29
N GLY A 304 3.19 1.76 16.15
CA GLY A 304 2.64 2.66 15.13
C GLY A 304 1.15 2.98 15.38
N ASP A 305 0.44 3.43 14.34
CA ASP A 305 -1.00 3.77 14.40
C ASP A 305 -1.93 2.56 14.52
N THR A 306 -1.38 1.39 14.24
CA THR A 306 -2.05 0.10 14.18
C THR A 306 -1.14 -0.94 14.81
N TYR A 307 -1.68 -1.81 15.66
CA TYR A 307 -0.91 -2.90 16.26
C TYR A 307 -1.74 -4.18 16.41
N GLN A 308 -1.06 -5.31 16.20
CA GLN A 308 -1.58 -6.66 16.38
C GLN A 308 -1.12 -7.16 17.75
N VAL A 309 -1.95 -6.97 18.77
CA VAL A 309 -1.61 -7.32 20.14
C VAL A 309 -1.74 -8.85 20.31
N PRO A 310 -0.66 -9.58 20.64
CA PRO A 310 -0.76 -10.99 20.93
C PRO A 310 -1.48 -11.22 22.26
N VAL A 311 -2.46 -12.11 22.26
CA VAL A 311 -3.25 -12.49 23.44
C VAL A 311 -3.32 -14.00 23.58
N SER A 312 -3.59 -14.46 24.80
CA SER A 312 -4.02 -15.86 24.98
C SER A 312 -5.37 -16.08 24.27
N PRO A 313 -5.67 -17.31 23.83
CA PRO A 313 -6.92 -17.62 23.13
C PRO A 313 -8.15 -17.04 23.86
N LEU A 314 -8.88 -16.16 23.20
CA LEU A 314 -10.06 -15.51 23.78
C LEU A 314 -11.20 -16.51 24.03
N THR A 315 -11.98 -16.29 25.07
CA THR A 315 -13.14 -17.13 25.43
C THR A 315 -14.43 -16.53 24.92
N SER A 316 -15.33 -17.36 24.38
CA SER A 316 -16.66 -16.91 23.93
C SER A 316 -17.44 -16.23 25.08
N GLY A 317 -18.14 -15.15 24.75
CA GLY A 317 -18.92 -14.34 25.70
C GLY A 317 -18.08 -13.40 26.57
N ALA A 318 -16.75 -13.35 26.40
CA ALA A 318 -15.93 -12.39 27.11
C ALA A 318 -16.13 -10.96 26.59
N HIS A 319 -16.03 -10.00 27.50
CA HIS A 319 -16.14 -8.57 27.22
C HIS A 319 -14.75 -7.94 27.25
N LEU A 320 -14.33 -7.33 26.14
CA LEU A 320 -13.05 -6.67 25.99
C LEU A 320 -13.19 -5.14 26.00
N ARG A 321 -12.24 -4.48 26.65
CA ARG A 321 -11.99 -3.04 26.60
C ARG A 321 -10.49 -2.78 26.43
N ILE A 322 -10.13 -1.59 25.95
CA ILE A 322 -8.73 -1.18 25.86
C ILE A 322 -8.50 -0.14 26.95
N GLU A 323 -7.51 -0.37 27.81
CA GLU A 323 -6.93 0.68 28.65
C GLU A 323 -5.71 1.23 27.90
N TYR A 324 -5.56 2.54 27.84
CA TYR A 324 -4.52 3.18 27.05
C TYR A 324 -4.06 4.47 27.69
N GLU A 325 -2.79 4.82 27.48
CA GLU A 325 -2.19 6.04 27.98
C GLU A 325 -1.97 7.04 26.83
N PHE A 326 -2.41 8.28 26.99
CA PHE A 326 -2.09 9.38 26.09
C PHE A 326 -1.47 10.52 26.86
N CYS A 327 -0.26 10.95 26.45
CA CYS A 327 0.44 12.08 27.07
C CYS A 327 0.48 12.00 28.62
N GLY A 328 0.73 10.81 29.17
CA GLY A 328 0.78 10.59 30.62
C GLY A 328 -0.58 10.36 31.30
N VAL A 329 -1.69 10.41 30.56
CA VAL A 329 -3.05 10.24 31.09
C VAL A 329 -3.62 8.88 30.67
N SER A 330 -3.91 8.03 31.64
CA SER A 330 -4.59 6.75 31.41
C SER A 330 -6.09 6.95 31.18
N ASN A 331 -6.62 6.24 30.20
CA ASN A 331 -8.03 6.20 29.84
C ASN A 331 -8.45 4.74 29.59
N THR A 332 -9.76 4.49 29.58
CA THR A 332 -10.34 3.21 29.19
C THR A 332 -11.42 3.44 28.16
N THR A 333 -11.52 2.53 27.19
CA THR A 333 -12.51 2.65 26.13
C THR A 333 -13.94 2.68 26.66
N GLN A 334 -14.76 3.58 26.14
CA GLN A 334 -16.20 3.56 26.38
C GLN A 334 -16.86 2.39 25.67
N ARG A 335 -16.36 2.05 24.47
CA ARG A 335 -16.84 0.90 23.73
C ARG A 335 -16.34 -0.39 24.38
N GLU A 336 -17.22 -1.38 24.34
CA GLU A 336 -16.95 -2.75 24.74
C GLU A 336 -17.12 -3.67 23.53
N TRP A 337 -16.23 -4.64 23.38
CA TRP A 337 -16.28 -5.65 22.32
C TRP A 337 -16.59 -7.01 22.93
N ILE A 338 -17.58 -7.70 22.38
CA ILE A 338 -17.96 -9.04 22.84
C ILE A 338 -17.26 -10.07 21.96
N VAL A 339 -16.65 -11.07 22.59
CA VAL A 339 -16.06 -12.21 21.90
C VAL A 339 -17.17 -13.16 21.47
N GLU A 340 -17.45 -13.21 20.18
CA GLU A 340 -18.45 -14.08 19.58
C GLU A 340 -18.01 -15.56 19.63
N PRO A 341 -18.92 -16.53 19.51
CA PRO A 341 -18.54 -17.92 19.25
C PRO A 341 -17.65 -18.03 18.02
N ALA A 342 -16.69 -18.96 18.04
CA ALA A 342 -15.88 -19.24 16.85
C ALA A 342 -16.79 -19.74 15.70
N PRO A 343 -16.54 -19.32 14.45
CA PRO A 343 -17.20 -19.94 13.30
C PRO A 343 -16.84 -21.43 13.25
N ALA A 344 -17.65 -22.26 12.60
CA ALA A 344 -17.35 -23.70 12.52
C ALA A 344 -16.07 -24.01 11.73
N PHE A 345 -15.73 -23.15 10.76
CA PHE A 345 -14.51 -23.20 9.96
C PHE A 345 -14.24 -21.83 9.35
N ILE A 346 -13.01 -21.61 8.87
CA ILE A 346 -12.64 -20.48 8.01
C ILE A 346 -12.36 -20.98 6.60
N SER A 347 -12.76 -20.21 5.59
CA SER A 347 -12.63 -20.62 4.19
C SER A 347 -11.15 -20.75 3.80
N PRO A 348 -10.76 -21.70 2.93
CA PRO A 348 -9.42 -21.71 2.35
C PRO A 348 -9.14 -20.44 1.54
N PRO A 349 -7.94 -19.82 1.68
CA PRO A 349 -7.53 -18.75 0.78
C PRO A 349 -7.20 -19.31 -0.61
N ALA A 350 -7.10 -18.44 -1.60
CA ALA A 350 -6.71 -18.81 -2.96
C ALA A 350 -5.58 -17.92 -3.47
N ILE A 351 -4.64 -18.54 -4.19
CA ILE A 351 -3.58 -17.84 -4.93
C ILE A 351 -3.91 -17.93 -6.41
N PRO A 352 -4.30 -16.82 -7.07
CA PRO A 352 -4.52 -16.82 -8.51
C PRO A 352 -3.24 -17.16 -9.27
N GLN A 353 -3.39 -18.00 -10.31
CA GLN A 353 -2.30 -18.38 -11.21
C GLN A 353 -2.22 -17.45 -12.43
N PRO A 354 -1.07 -17.36 -13.10
CA PRO A 354 0.22 -18.00 -12.76
C PRO A 354 1.01 -17.25 -11.67
N LEU A 355 1.89 -17.98 -10.98
CA LEU A 355 3.03 -17.40 -10.27
C LEU A 355 4.27 -17.53 -11.15
N VAL A 356 5.09 -16.49 -11.21
CA VAL A 356 6.32 -16.46 -12.01
C VAL A 356 7.52 -16.10 -11.13
N GLU A 357 8.70 -16.59 -11.49
CA GLU A 357 9.93 -16.14 -10.85
C GLU A 357 10.12 -14.62 -10.97
N CYS A 358 10.98 -14.05 -10.13
CA CYS A 358 11.21 -12.61 -10.01
C CYS A 358 10.03 -11.79 -9.44
N ALA A 359 8.84 -12.39 -9.27
CA ALA A 359 7.77 -11.73 -8.54
C ALA A 359 8.21 -11.51 -7.08
N ALA A 360 8.16 -10.25 -6.63
CA ALA A 360 8.42 -9.85 -5.25
C ALA A 360 7.13 -9.64 -4.44
N SER A 361 5.98 -10.00 -5.00
CA SER A 361 4.69 -10.01 -4.30
C SER A 361 3.77 -11.08 -4.88
N VAL A 362 2.84 -11.56 -4.06
CA VAL A 362 1.82 -12.54 -4.45
C VAL A 362 0.44 -12.01 -4.08
N HIS A 363 -0.48 -12.04 -5.04
CA HIS A 363 -1.88 -11.71 -4.79
C HIS A 363 -2.59 -12.91 -4.15
N VAL A 364 -3.33 -12.67 -3.07
CA VAL A 364 -4.11 -13.70 -2.37
C VAL A 364 -5.55 -13.22 -2.23
N THR A 365 -6.51 -14.10 -2.47
CA THR A 365 -7.95 -13.84 -2.35
C THR A 365 -8.60 -14.84 -1.39
N GLY A 366 -9.87 -14.61 -1.02
CA GLY A 366 -10.59 -15.47 -0.07
C GLY A 366 -10.09 -15.34 1.37
N LEU A 367 -9.46 -14.22 1.71
CA LEU A 367 -8.96 -13.95 3.05
C LEU A 367 -10.11 -13.62 4.00
N GLU A 368 -10.03 -14.03 5.25
CA GLU A 368 -10.95 -13.57 6.30
C GLU A 368 -10.42 -12.28 6.95
N PRO A 369 -11.17 -11.16 6.96
CA PRO A 369 -10.74 -9.95 7.66
C PRO A 369 -10.53 -10.25 9.14
N GLY A 370 -9.37 -9.91 9.70
CA GLY A 370 -8.96 -10.30 11.04
C GLY A 370 -8.02 -11.51 11.09
N ALA A 371 -7.81 -12.23 9.99
CA ALA A 371 -6.88 -13.36 9.94
C ALA A 371 -5.42 -12.90 9.73
N HIS A 372 -4.49 -13.58 10.39
CA HIS A 372 -3.08 -13.53 10.03
C HIS A 372 -2.84 -14.46 8.86
N VAL A 373 -2.13 -13.98 7.84
CA VAL A 373 -1.90 -14.68 6.57
C VAL A 373 -0.41 -14.77 6.33
N GLN A 374 0.07 -15.98 6.05
CA GLN A 374 1.47 -16.25 5.70
C GLN A 374 1.54 -16.96 4.35
N LEU A 375 2.52 -16.59 3.53
CA LEU A 375 2.89 -17.33 2.32
C LEU A 375 4.06 -18.25 2.65
N TYR A 376 3.89 -19.55 2.45
CA TYR A 376 4.91 -20.56 2.68
C TYR A 376 5.55 -21.01 1.37
N SER A 377 6.88 -21.06 1.38
CA SER A 377 7.68 -21.72 0.34
C SER A 377 7.97 -23.15 0.77
N LYS A 378 7.70 -24.12 -0.10
CA LYS A 378 8.07 -25.52 0.13
C LYS A 378 9.58 -25.72 0.05
N GLN A 379 10.23 -25.05 -0.89
CA GLN A 379 11.67 -25.17 -1.10
C GLN A 379 12.51 -24.55 0.03
N LEU A 380 12.06 -23.41 0.58
CA LEU A 380 12.72 -22.76 1.72
C LEU A 380 12.23 -23.29 3.07
N GLY A 381 11.11 -24.03 3.08
CA GLY A 381 10.51 -24.68 4.24
C GLY A 381 10.02 -23.71 5.33
N ALA A 382 9.67 -22.48 4.97
CA ALA A 382 9.29 -21.42 5.90
C ALA A 382 8.44 -20.32 5.24
N PRO A 383 7.84 -19.40 6.02
CA PRO A 383 7.18 -18.21 5.47
C PRO A 383 8.14 -17.33 4.67
N ILE A 384 7.67 -16.84 3.53
CA ILE A 384 8.36 -15.87 2.66
C ILE A 384 7.69 -14.48 2.68
N GLY A 385 6.51 -14.36 3.28
CA GLY A 385 5.80 -13.10 3.43
C GLY A 385 4.62 -13.28 4.38
N GLU A 386 4.20 -12.20 5.02
CA GLU A 386 3.06 -12.20 5.93
C GLU A 386 2.26 -10.91 5.88
N VAL A 387 0.97 -10.98 6.19
CA VAL A 387 0.11 -9.82 6.38
C VAL A 387 -1.02 -10.13 7.35
N PHE A 388 -1.66 -9.10 7.88
CA PHE A 388 -2.93 -9.22 8.58
C PHE A 388 -4.05 -8.73 7.67
N ALA A 389 -4.99 -9.61 7.35
CA ALA A 389 -6.03 -9.32 6.37
C ALA A 389 -7.03 -8.31 6.94
N ILE A 390 -7.21 -7.20 6.25
CA ILE A 390 -8.25 -6.19 6.53
C ILE A 390 -9.37 -6.20 5.47
N SER A 391 -9.19 -7.03 4.44
CA SER A 391 -10.03 -7.16 3.24
C SER A 391 -10.00 -8.61 2.77
N LYS A 392 -10.91 -8.97 1.84
CA LYS A 392 -10.99 -10.33 1.26
C LYS A 392 -9.84 -10.69 0.31
N SER A 393 -8.98 -9.73 -0.02
CA SER A 393 -7.78 -9.94 -0.83
C SER A 393 -6.64 -9.02 -0.42
N HIS A 394 -5.41 -9.41 -0.72
CA HIS A 394 -4.21 -8.62 -0.44
C HIS A 394 -3.06 -8.95 -1.40
N ASN A 395 -2.16 -7.99 -1.61
CA ASN A 395 -0.85 -8.24 -2.21
C ASN A 395 0.16 -8.38 -1.08
N ILE A 396 0.77 -9.55 -0.96
CA ILE A 396 1.73 -9.85 0.11
C ILE A 396 3.12 -9.82 -0.52
N SER A 397 3.97 -8.91 -0.06
CA SER A 397 5.39 -8.87 -0.44
C SER A 397 6.08 -10.16 -0.01
N VAL A 398 6.98 -10.66 -0.86
CA VAL A 398 7.75 -11.88 -0.58
C VAL A 398 9.25 -11.61 -0.61
N ALA A 399 9.97 -12.27 0.29
CA ALA A 399 11.42 -12.24 0.38
C ALA A 399 11.95 -13.66 0.67
N PRO A 400 12.81 -14.23 -0.21
CA PRO A 400 13.23 -13.68 -1.51
C PRO A 400 12.11 -13.67 -2.58
N THR A 401 12.41 -13.16 -3.78
CA THR A 401 11.55 -13.35 -4.96
C THR A 401 11.24 -14.82 -5.19
N LEU A 402 10.10 -15.12 -5.82
CA LEU A 402 9.67 -16.49 -6.09
C LEU A 402 10.72 -17.29 -6.89
N ILE A 403 10.89 -18.56 -6.51
CA ILE A 403 11.90 -19.49 -7.05
C ILE A 403 11.21 -20.48 -8.00
N VAL A 404 11.72 -20.64 -9.22
CA VAL A 404 11.15 -21.57 -10.22
C VAL A 404 11.04 -22.99 -9.66
N GLY A 405 9.88 -23.63 -9.88
CA GLY A 405 9.59 -24.98 -9.43
C GLY A 405 9.22 -25.11 -7.95
N ASP A 406 9.27 -24.02 -7.19
CA ASP A 406 8.77 -23.98 -5.82
C ASP A 406 7.24 -24.11 -5.79
N GLN A 407 6.70 -24.57 -4.67
CA GLN A 407 5.27 -24.63 -4.41
C GLN A 407 4.93 -23.65 -3.30
N ILE A 408 4.11 -22.66 -3.63
CA ILE A 408 3.67 -21.63 -2.70
C ILE A 408 2.29 -21.98 -2.16
N THR A 409 2.13 -21.87 -0.84
CA THR A 409 0.84 -22.07 -0.15
C THR A 409 0.53 -20.86 0.71
N ALA A 410 -0.69 -20.34 0.61
CA ALA A 410 -1.20 -19.33 1.54
C ALA A 410 -1.83 -20.03 2.74
N VAL A 411 -1.44 -19.62 3.94
CA VAL A 411 -1.98 -20.11 5.21
C VAL A 411 -2.64 -18.94 5.90
N GLN A 412 -3.90 -19.09 6.30
CA GLN A 412 -4.57 -18.10 7.14
C GLN A 412 -5.01 -18.71 8.45
N SER A 413 -4.84 -17.97 9.53
CA SER A 413 -5.23 -18.36 10.89
C SER A 413 -6.02 -17.24 11.58
N GLY A 414 -7.10 -17.63 12.24
CA GLY A 414 -8.00 -16.72 12.97
C GLY A 414 -9.12 -17.50 13.65
N CYS A 415 -9.66 -16.96 14.75
CA CYS A 415 -10.73 -17.60 15.54
C CYS A 415 -10.40 -19.05 16.00
N GLY A 416 -9.14 -19.36 16.29
CA GLY A 416 -8.72 -20.72 16.64
C GLY A 416 -8.70 -21.73 15.48
N HIS A 417 -8.95 -21.28 14.25
CA HIS A 417 -8.89 -22.11 13.05
C HIS A 417 -7.68 -21.77 12.18
N THR A 418 -7.29 -22.72 11.34
CA THR A 418 -6.28 -22.54 10.30
C THR A 418 -6.79 -23.18 9.01
N SER A 419 -6.61 -22.49 7.88
CA SER A 419 -6.91 -23.01 6.54
C SER A 419 -5.77 -22.70 5.58
N HIS A 420 -5.68 -23.47 4.50
CA HIS A 420 -4.58 -23.42 3.55
C HIS A 420 -5.11 -23.43 2.13
N SER A 421 -4.47 -22.68 1.23
CA SER A 421 -4.73 -22.80 -0.20
C SER A 421 -4.22 -24.11 -0.76
N SER A 422 -4.67 -24.48 -1.96
CA SER A 422 -3.93 -25.44 -2.79
C SER A 422 -2.52 -24.90 -3.06
N PRO A 423 -1.47 -25.74 -3.12
CA PRO A 423 -0.15 -25.31 -3.55
C PRO A 423 -0.17 -24.83 -5.00
N VAL A 424 0.52 -23.72 -5.28
CA VAL A 424 0.70 -23.18 -6.63
C VAL A 424 2.16 -23.23 -7.00
N GLU A 425 2.45 -23.83 -8.16
CA GLU A 425 3.81 -23.93 -8.67
C GLU A 425 4.28 -22.61 -9.29
N VAL A 426 5.52 -22.22 -8.97
CA VAL A 426 6.17 -21.06 -9.57
C VAL A 426 6.76 -21.44 -10.91
N GLN A 427 6.35 -20.71 -11.95
CA GLN A 427 6.79 -20.94 -13.32
C GLN A 427 8.03 -20.11 -13.65
N ARG A 428 8.81 -20.59 -14.62
CA ARG A 428 9.89 -19.82 -15.23
C ARG A 428 9.30 -18.60 -15.95
N LEU A 429 9.96 -17.45 -15.80
CA LEU A 429 9.59 -16.25 -16.53
C LEU A 429 9.97 -16.45 -18.01
N GLY A 430 8.95 -16.47 -18.87
CA GLY A 430 9.13 -16.37 -20.32
C GLY A 430 9.34 -14.93 -20.77
N ASP A 431 9.23 -14.70 -22.07
CA ASP A 431 9.20 -13.33 -22.58
C ASP A 431 7.97 -12.58 -22.03
N LEU A 432 8.18 -11.35 -21.57
CA LEU A 432 7.09 -10.52 -21.12
C LEU A 432 6.19 -10.18 -22.32
N PRO A 433 4.86 -10.42 -22.22
CA PRO A 433 3.94 -10.02 -23.26
C PRO A 433 3.98 -8.50 -23.51
N LEU A 434 3.56 -8.06 -24.69
CA LEU A 434 3.42 -6.63 -24.95
C LEU A 434 2.10 -6.15 -24.32
N PRO A 435 2.13 -5.16 -23.42
CA PRO A 435 0.90 -4.66 -22.83
C PRO A 435 -0.04 -4.07 -23.87
N THR A 436 -1.34 -4.35 -23.73
CA THR A 436 -2.38 -3.82 -24.61
C THR A 436 -3.39 -3.01 -23.81
N ILE A 437 -3.84 -1.86 -24.34
CA ILE A 437 -4.85 -1.05 -23.65
C ILE A 437 -6.23 -1.44 -24.16
N GLN A 438 -7.06 -1.98 -23.26
CA GLN A 438 -8.42 -2.36 -23.58
C GLN A 438 -9.33 -2.32 -22.33
N PRO A 439 -10.53 -1.71 -22.41
CA PRO A 439 -11.06 -0.97 -23.56
C PRO A 439 -10.27 0.32 -23.85
N LEU A 440 -10.54 0.96 -24.99
CA LEU A 440 -9.94 2.26 -25.31
C LEU A 440 -10.29 3.28 -24.22
N PRO A 441 -9.32 4.08 -23.75
CA PRO A 441 -9.56 5.08 -22.72
C PRO A 441 -10.47 6.19 -23.26
N THR A 442 -11.32 6.73 -22.39
CA THR A 442 -12.24 7.82 -22.71
C THR A 442 -11.81 9.14 -22.10
N ASP A 443 -12.34 10.24 -22.64
CA ASP A 443 -12.17 11.59 -22.09
C ASP A 443 -12.53 11.66 -20.59
N GLY A 444 -11.72 12.38 -19.82
CA GLY A 444 -11.85 12.52 -18.38
C GLY A 444 -11.43 11.30 -17.55
N ALA A 445 -10.99 10.19 -18.16
CA ALA A 445 -10.59 9.00 -17.42
C ALA A 445 -9.39 9.29 -16.49
N ARG A 446 -9.42 8.68 -15.29
CA ARG A 446 -8.38 8.75 -14.25
C ARG A 446 -7.68 7.41 -13.98
N ALA A 447 -7.99 6.40 -14.78
CA ALA A 447 -7.31 5.12 -14.78
C ALA A 447 -7.45 4.47 -16.16
N VAL A 448 -6.48 3.63 -16.53
CA VAL A 448 -6.46 2.91 -17.81
C VAL A 448 -6.33 1.42 -17.55
N SER A 449 -7.19 0.62 -18.17
CA SER A 449 -7.09 -0.84 -18.11
C SER A 449 -6.04 -1.34 -19.10
N VAL A 450 -5.06 -2.07 -18.59
CA VAL A 450 -3.95 -2.63 -19.35
C VAL A 450 -4.00 -4.15 -19.23
N ARG A 451 -4.09 -4.83 -20.37
CA ARG A 451 -4.13 -6.28 -20.52
C ARG A 451 -2.79 -6.81 -21.02
N ASP A 452 -2.68 -8.13 -21.06
CA ASP A 452 -1.49 -8.85 -21.51
C ASP A 452 -0.26 -8.48 -20.67
N VAL A 453 -0.48 -8.45 -19.35
CA VAL A 453 0.55 -8.18 -18.34
C VAL A 453 0.84 -9.44 -17.53
N ALA A 454 2.07 -9.61 -17.07
CA ALA A 454 2.44 -10.72 -16.21
C ALA A 454 2.00 -10.42 -14.76
N PRO A 455 1.37 -11.37 -14.05
CA PRO A 455 1.11 -11.21 -12.63
C PRO A 455 2.39 -10.95 -11.84
N GLY A 456 2.34 -10.02 -10.90
CA GLY A 456 3.47 -9.51 -10.14
C GLY A 456 4.26 -8.40 -10.84
N ALA A 457 4.07 -8.18 -12.14
CA ALA A 457 4.78 -7.15 -12.88
C ALA A 457 4.29 -5.76 -12.49
N ARG A 458 5.23 -4.81 -12.42
CA ARG A 458 4.88 -3.39 -12.49
C ARG A 458 4.46 -3.06 -13.90
N VAL A 459 3.41 -2.28 -14.05
CA VAL A 459 2.95 -1.74 -15.32
C VAL A 459 3.04 -0.22 -15.25
N ASP A 460 3.84 0.37 -16.15
CA ASP A 460 3.99 1.82 -16.30
C ASP A 460 3.12 2.30 -17.46
N LEU A 461 2.34 3.34 -17.21
CA LEU A 461 1.47 3.99 -18.17
C LEU A 461 2.09 5.32 -18.63
N TYR A 462 2.04 5.57 -19.92
CA TYR A 462 2.52 6.79 -20.55
C TYR A 462 1.41 7.47 -21.33
N VAL A 463 1.36 8.80 -21.24
CA VAL A 463 0.44 9.67 -22.00
C VAL A 463 1.29 10.71 -22.72
N ASN A 464 1.26 10.71 -24.06
CA ASN A 464 2.09 11.58 -24.90
C ASN A 464 3.59 11.58 -24.49
N ASP A 465 4.13 10.38 -24.24
CA ASP A 465 5.53 10.16 -23.84
C ASP A 465 5.92 10.64 -22.44
N LEU A 466 4.94 11.12 -21.65
CA LEU A 466 5.11 11.44 -20.23
C LEU A 466 4.59 10.29 -19.37
N PHE A 467 5.33 9.94 -18.32
CA PHE A 467 4.84 9.02 -17.30
C PHE A 467 3.54 9.54 -16.67
N ALA A 468 2.53 8.69 -16.60
CA ALA A 468 1.20 9.03 -16.08
C ALA A 468 0.82 8.22 -14.83
N GLY A 469 1.48 7.09 -14.57
CA GLY A 469 1.28 6.29 -13.36
C GLY A 469 1.73 4.86 -13.49
N SER A 470 1.72 4.13 -12.36
CA SER A 470 2.08 2.71 -12.30
C SER A 470 1.12 1.92 -11.43
N ALA A 471 1.02 0.62 -11.70
CA ALA A 471 0.36 -0.34 -10.81
C ALA A 471 1.08 -1.70 -10.84
N VAL A 472 0.92 -2.49 -9.78
CA VAL A 472 1.34 -3.90 -9.78
C VAL A 472 0.19 -4.75 -10.30
N ALA A 473 0.43 -5.50 -11.37
CA ALA A 473 -0.55 -6.41 -11.94
C ALA A 473 -0.75 -7.63 -11.03
N THR A 474 -1.99 -7.92 -10.65
CA THR A 474 -2.34 -9.11 -9.86
C THR A 474 -2.85 -10.26 -10.71
N SER A 475 -3.06 -10.00 -12.01
CA SER A 475 -3.56 -10.92 -13.02
C SER A 475 -3.05 -10.48 -14.40
N SER A 476 -3.55 -11.08 -15.48
CA SER A 476 -3.24 -10.65 -16.85
C SER A 476 -3.92 -9.34 -17.26
N ASN A 477 -4.59 -8.66 -16.33
CA ASN A 477 -5.20 -7.35 -16.50
C ASN A 477 -4.97 -6.52 -15.23
N VAL A 478 -4.71 -5.22 -15.39
CA VAL A 478 -4.56 -4.27 -14.30
C VAL A 478 -5.14 -2.91 -14.68
N ALA A 479 -5.81 -2.26 -13.75
CA ALA A 479 -6.16 -0.85 -13.88
C ALA A 479 -4.99 -0.02 -13.34
N VAL A 480 -4.32 0.73 -14.21
CA VAL A 480 -3.26 1.65 -13.83
C VAL A 480 -3.89 3.02 -13.53
N PRO A 481 -3.84 3.51 -12.27
CA PRO A 481 -4.33 4.83 -11.94
C PRO A 481 -3.43 5.90 -12.57
N ILE A 482 -4.03 6.99 -13.01
CA ILE A 482 -3.31 8.21 -13.38
C ILE A 482 -3.01 8.96 -12.09
N VAL A 483 -1.74 9.27 -11.86
CA VAL A 483 -1.32 9.97 -10.64
C VAL A 483 -1.97 11.35 -10.55
N GLU A 484 -2.19 11.84 -9.34
CA GLU A 484 -2.96 13.06 -9.09
C GLU A 484 -2.38 14.30 -9.79
N GLY A 485 -1.05 14.39 -9.89
CA GLY A 485 -0.37 15.50 -10.58
C GLY A 485 -0.40 15.44 -12.11
N HIS A 486 -0.89 14.35 -12.71
CA HIS A 486 -1.13 14.29 -14.14
C HIS A 486 -2.60 14.70 -14.43
N PRO A 487 -2.89 15.55 -15.43
CA PRO A 487 -4.27 15.88 -15.82
C PRO A 487 -5.10 14.64 -16.18
N ALA A 488 -6.43 14.75 -16.13
CA ALA A 488 -7.31 13.70 -16.64
C ALA A 488 -7.06 13.52 -18.14
N LEU A 489 -7.33 12.31 -18.66
CA LEU A 489 -7.13 12.06 -20.09
C LEU A 489 -8.00 12.96 -20.94
N GLN A 490 -7.43 13.46 -22.03
CA GLN A 490 -8.12 14.29 -23.02
C GLN A 490 -8.16 13.60 -24.36
N ILE A 491 -9.22 13.86 -25.13
CA ILE A 491 -9.38 13.36 -26.51
C ILE A 491 -8.09 13.60 -27.33
N ASN A 492 -7.73 12.64 -28.18
CA ASN A 492 -6.54 12.64 -29.05
C ASN A 492 -5.19 12.44 -28.36
N GLN A 493 -5.12 12.35 -27.03
CA GLN A 493 -3.89 11.94 -26.36
C GLN A 493 -3.54 10.48 -26.70
N LYS A 494 -2.25 10.21 -26.85
CA LYS A 494 -1.72 8.85 -27.08
C LYS A 494 -1.39 8.20 -25.75
N VAL A 495 -1.91 7.00 -25.54
CA VAL A 495 -1.70 6.22 -24.32
C VAL A 495 -1.05 4.90 -24.68
N TYR A 496 -0.02 4.49 -23.96
CA TYR A 496 0.63 3.18 -24.08
C TYR A 496 1.25 2.79 -22.75
N ALA A 497 1.67 1.53 -22.64
CA ALA A 497 2.24 1.00 -21.41
C ALA A 497 3.43 0.07 -21.68
N ARG A 498 4.29 -0.11 -20.67
CA ARG A 498 5.27 -1.20 -20.58
C ARG A 498 5.09 -1.92 -19.25
N GLN A 499 5.72 -3.08 -19.12
CA GLN A 499 5.77 -3.82 -17.87
C GLN A 499 7.18 -4.26 -17.49
N GLN A 500 7.38 -4.46 -16.19
CA GLN A 500 8.68 -4.80 -15.60
C GLN A 500 8.55 -5.84 -14.47
N LEU A 501 9.42 -6.84 -14.53
CA LEU A 501 9.79 -7.77 -13.45
C LEU A 501 11.31 -7.70 -13.25
N CYS A 502 12.03 -8.83 -13.36
CA CYS A 502 13.49 -8.84 -13.52
C CYS A 502 13.94 -8.52 -14.95
N THR A 503 13.02 -8.49 -15.92
CA THR A 503 13.21 -7.98 -17.27
C THR A 503 12.18 -6.90 -17.57
N ILE A 504 12.37 -6.15 -18.66
CA ILE A 504 11.50 -5.05 -19.07
C ILE A 504 10.93 -5.36 -20.46
N SER A 505 9.62 -5.22 -20.65
CA SER A 505 8.99 -5.39 -21.96
C SER A 505 9.32 -4.23 -22.89
N LYS A 506 9.11 -4.41 -24.21
CA LYS A 506 8.98 -3.25 -25.10
C LYS A 506 7.70 -2.48 -24.76
N MET A 507 7.60 -1.23 -25.24
CA MET A 507 6.36 -0.47 -25.18
C MET A 507 5.27 -1.16 -26.00
N GLY A 508 4.06 -1.19 -25.46
CA GLY A 508 2.85 -1.57 -26.18
C GLY A 508 2.50 -0.59 -27.29
N GLN A 509 1.54 -0.97 -28.13
CA GLN A 509 1.07 -0.10 -29.22
C GLN A 509 0.28 1.11 -28.66
N PRO A 510 0.58 2.34 -29.08
CA PRO A 510 -0.19 3.51 -28.69
C PRO A 510 -1.64 3.44 -29.16
N VAL A 511 -2.56 3.76 -28.25
CA VAL A 511 -3.98 3.97 -28.54
C VAL A 511 -4.35 5.43 -28.29
N THR A 512 -5.41 5.90 -28.95
CA THR A 512 -5.88 7.28 -28.82
C THR A 512 -7.08 7.35 -27.88
N VAL A 513 -7.08 8.32 -26.96
CA VAL A 513 -8.22 8.62 -26.09
C VAL A 513 -9.44 9.01 -26.94
N GLN A 514 -10.57 8.36 -26.66
CA GLN A 514 -11.84 8.52 -27.37
C GLN A 514 -12.80 9.45 -26.61
N PRO A 515 -13.78 10.07 -27.28
CA PRO A 515 -14.88 10.73 -26.58
C PRO A 515 -15.67 9.70 -25.75
N THR A 516 -16.20 10.14 -24.60
CA THR A 516 -17.06 9.30 -23.77
C THR A 516 -18.37 9.00 -24.51
N PRO A 517 -18.79 7.72 -24.64
CA PRO A 517 -20.00 7.38 -25.39
C PRO A 517 -21.26 8.07 -24.81
N PRO A 518 -22.21 8.49 -25.66
CA PRO A 518 -23.50 9.01 -25.22
C PRO A 518 -24.32 7.92 -24.51
N THR A 519 -25.00 8.27 -23.41
CA THR A 519 -25.94 7.38 -22.71
C THR A 519 -27.30 8.05 -22.56
N ILE A 520 -28.37 7.25 -22.65
CA ILE A 520 -29.74 7.67 -22.31
C ILE A 520 -29.96 7.32 -20.85
N GLU A 521 -30.02 8.32 -19.97
CA GLU A 521 -30.24 8.16 -18.53
C GLU A 521 -31.70 7.90 -18.19
N SER A 522 -32.62 8.54 -18.93
CA SER A 522 -34.05 8.29 -18.81
C SER A 522 -34.75 8.52 -20.14
N PHE A 523 -35.83 7.78 -20.38
CA PHE A 523 -36.72 7.95 -21.53
C PHE A 523 -38.13 7.52 -21.10
N ALA A 524 -39.08 8.45 -21.07
CA ALA A 524 -40.45 8.22 -20.59
C ALA A 524 -41.47 9.04 -21.37
N ALA A 525 -42.72 8.58 -21.37
CA ALA A 525 -43.87 9.32 -21.89
C ALA A 525 -44.73 9.82 -20.72
N VAL A 526 -45.21 11.05 -20.78
CA VAL A 526 -46.05 11.68 -19.74
C VAL A 526 -47.30 12.30 -20.38
N PRO A 527 -48.51 11.73 -20.18
CA PRO A 527 -48.78 10.48 -19.47
C PRO A 527 -48.27 9.23 -20.24
N PRO A 528 -47.98 8.12 -19.55
CA PRO A 528 -47.44 6.90 -20.19
C PRO A 528 -48.48 6.16 -21.06
N GLN A 529 -49.76 6.51 -20.92
CA GLN A 529 -50.86 6.01 -21.75
C GLN A 529 -51.76 7.15 -22.18
N ILE A 530 -52.26 7.07 -23.41
CA ILE A 530 -53.17 8.03 -24.04
C ILE A 530 -54.29 7.27 -24.77
N ASN A 531 -55.49 7.86 -24.78
CA ASN A 531 -56.58 7.41 -25.65
C ASN A 531 -56.40 7.97 -27.08
N GLN A 532 -57.11 7.39 -28.04
CA GLN A 532 -57.10 7.87 -29.43
C GLN A 532 -57.42 9.37 -29.50
N GLY A 533 -56.56 10.14 -30.17
CA GLY A 533 -56.68 11.59 -30.29
C GLY A 533 -56.07 12.41 -29.16
N GLN A 534 -55.56 11.78 -28.09
CA GLN A 534 -54.82 12.46 -27.01
C GLN A 534 -53.31 12.58 -27.34
N THR A 535 -52.61 13.40 -26.58
CA THR A 535 -51.16 13.63 -26.74
C THR A 535 -50.40 13.21 -25.48
N THR A 536 -49.16 12.79 -25.67
CA THR A 536 -48.20 12.54 -24.58
C THR A 536 -46.92 13.31 -24.87
N THR A 537 -46.21 13.71 -23.82
CA THR A 537 -44.88 14.31 -23.92
C THR A 537 -43.82 13.26 -23.68
N LEU A 538 -42.96 13.04 -24.66
CA LEU A 538 -41.73 12.27 -24.46
C LEU A 538 -40.71 13.13 -23.72
N VAL A 539 -40.20 12.63 -22.60
CA VAL A 539 -39.15 13.25 -21.81
C VAL A 539 -37.99 12.27 -21.74
N TRP A 540 -36.81 12.76 -22.08
CA TRP A 540 -35.60 11.98 -21.93
C TRP A 540 -34.47 12.82 -21.38
N ARG A 541 -33.52 12.13 -20.77
CA ARG A 541 -32.29 12.72 -20.29
C ARG A 541 -31.15 11.91 -20.86
N THR A 542 -30.22 12.59 -21.50
CA THR A 542 -28.99 12.01 -22.03
C THR A 542 -27.79 12.56 -21.28
N ARG A 543 -26.69 11.80 -21.30
CA ARG A 543 -25.37 12.23 -20.86
C ARG A 543 -24.39 12.01 -22.02
N ASN A 544 -23.42 12.91 -22.17
CA ASN A 544 -22.39 12.87 -23.22
C ASN A 544 -22.95 12.79 -24.66
N ALA A 545 -24.16 13.33 -24.88
CA ALA A 545 -24.80 13.35 -26.18
C ALA A 545 -24.94 14.78 -26.68
N ASP A 546 -24.39 15.07 -27.86
CA ASP A 546 -24.54 16.38 -28.52
C ASP A 546 -25.89 16.51 -29.25
N SER A 547 -26.52 15.38 -29.57
CA SER A 547 -27.86 15.33 -30.16
C SER A 547 -28.60 14.05 -29.77
N ALA A 548 -29.93 14.10 -29.83
CA ALA A 548 -30.80 12.95 -29.67
C ALA A 548 -31.88 13.01 -30.77
N GLN A 549 -32.17 11.87 -31.40
CA GLN A 549 -33.20 11.74 -32.44
C GLN A 549 -34.13 10.58 -32.10
N VAL A 550 -35.42 10.74 -32.38
CA VAL A 550 -36.45 9.73 -32.17
C VAL A 550 -37.00 9.34 -33.54
N TYR A 551 -37.04 8.04 -33.83
CA TYR A 551 -37.56 7.49 -35.08
C TYR A 551 -38.78 6.59 -34.80
N ASP A 552 -39.76 6.60 -35.69
CA ASP A 552 -40.84 5.60 -35.71
C ASP A 552 -40.36 4.33 -36.45
N GLN A 553 -40.76 3.15 -35.97
CA GLN A 553 -40.33 1.84 -36.51
C GLN A 553 -40.81 1.57 -37.95
N THR A 554 -41.56 2.48 -38.56
CA THR A 554 -42.15 2.31 -39.89
C THR A 554 -41.26 2.74 -41.06
N ASN A 555 -40.11 3.42 -40.85
CA ASN A 555 -39.22 3.85 -41.94
C ASN A 555 -37.72 3.94 -41.54
N TRP A 556 -37.01 2.80 -41.54
CA TRP A 556 -35.57 2.72 -41.20
C TRP A 556 -34.62 3.35 -42.25
N ASP A 557 -35.13 3.73 -43.44
CA ASP A 557 -34.28 3.93 -44.64
C ASP A 557 -34.06 5.38 -45.10
N THR A 558 -34.43 6.40 -44.32
CA THR A 558 -34.10 7.79 -44.69
C THR A 558 -33.66 8.60 -43.49
N ASN A 559 -32.48 9.22 -43.55
CA ASN A 559 -31.93 10.25 -42.65
C ASN A 559 -32.77 11.55 -42.63
N ASN A 560 -34.10 11.45 -42.71
CA ASN A 560 -35.01 12.57 -42.78
C ASN A 560 -35.78 12.67 -41.46
N PRO A 561 -35.64 13.74 -40.66
CA PRO A 561 -36.46 13.94 -39.48
C PRO A 561 -37.92 14.12 -39.90
N ILE A 562 -38.77 13.16 -39.55
CA ILE A 562 -40.19 13.18 -39.90
C ILE A 562 -40.96 13.81 -38.73
N VAL A 563 -41.35 15.09 -38.84
CA VAL A 563 -42.67 15.72 -38.54
C VAL A 563 -42.44 17.26 -38.45
N PRO A 564 -43.32 18.13 -39.02
CA PRO A 564 -43.26 19.57 -38.81
C PRO A 564 -43.24 19.92 -37.32
N ALA A 565 -42.46 20.94 -36.94
CA ALA A 565 -42.22 21.38 -35.56
C ALA A 565 -43.48 21.67 -34.69
N ASP A 566 -44.68 21.63 -35.25
CA ASP A 566 -45.93 22.05 -34.60
C ASP A 566 -46.67 20.95 -33.81
N ARG A 567 -46.23 19.68 -33.83
CA ARG A 567 -46.90 18.59 -33.07
C ARG A 567 -46.05 17.79 -32.09
N LEU A 568 -44.76 18.10 -31.96
CA LEU A 568 -43.88 17.55 -30.91
C LEU A 568 -43.37 18.71 -30.04
N ARG A 569 -44.01 18.94 -28.88
CA ARG A 569 -43.43 19.77 -27.83
C ARG A 569 -42.64 18.86 -26.88
N GLY A 570 -41.38 18.59 -27.22
CA GLY A 570 -40.41 18.04 -26.29
C GLY A 570 -39.69 19.17 -25.57
N SER A 571 -39.61 19.13 -24.24
CA SER A 571 -38.67 19.97 -23.50
C SER A 571 -37.33 19.25 -23.46
N HIS A 572 -36.30 19.87 -24.05
CA HIS A 572 -34.95 19.35 -24.08
C HIS A 572 -34.10 20.09 -23.05
N SER A 573 -33.47 19.35 -22.13
CA SER A 573 -32.40 19.89 -21.29
C SER A 573 -31.11 19.13 -21.57
N ILE A 574 -30.16 19.76 -22.26
CA ILE A 574 -28.78 19.28 -22.33
C ILE A 574 -28.09 19.76 -21.06
N ARG A 575 -27.55 18.85 -20.26
CA ARG A 575 -26.52 19.22 -19.29
C ARG A 575 -25.16 19.01 -19.93
N HIS A 576 -24.45 20.10 -20.20
CA HIS A 576 -23.02 20.07 -20.37
C HIS A 576 -22.40 20.07 -18.97
N ASP A 577 -21.88 18.93 -18.51
CA ASP A 577 -20.98 18.92 -17.36
C ASP A 577 -19.61 19.39 -17.84
N VAL A 578 -19.43 20.72 -17.92
CA VAL A 578 -18.09 21.29 -17.90
C VAL A 578 -17.69 21.34 -16.45
N SER A 579 -16.86 20.39 -16.00
CA SER A 579 -16.20 20.48 -14.70
C SER A 579 -15.21 21.64 -14.75
N ALA A 580 -15.67 22.81 -14.31
CA ALA A 580 -14.85 23.95 -13.96
C ALA A 580 -15.13 24.26 -12.50
N ASP A 581 -14.21 23.88 -11.61
CA ASP A 581 -14.19 24.31 -10.22
C ASP A 581 -14.08 25.84 -10.14
N ARG A 582 -15.11 26.49 -9.61
CA ARG A 582 -14.96 27.79 -8.92
C ARG A 582 -15.84 27.83 -7.68
N LEU A 583 -15.18 27.97 -6.54
CA LEU A 583 -15.75 28.26 -5.22
C LEU A 583 -16.38 29.68 -5.17
N PRO A 584 -17.30 29.94 -4.21
CA PRO A 584 -18.21 31.08 -4.25
C PRO A 584 -17.81 32.23 -3.30
N HIS A 585 -18.03 33.48 -3.74
CA HIS A 585 -18.33 34.71 -2.97
C HIS A 585 -18.53 35.80 -4.06
N GLY A 586 -19.50 36.72 -4.13
CA GLY A 586 -20.62 37.18 -3.30
C GLY A 586 -20.84 38.68 -3.66
N GLN A 587 -22.06 39.05 -4.11
CA GLN A 587 -22.65 40.41 -4.32
C GLN A 587 -22.05 41.34 -5.41
N LEU A 588 -22.79 41.66 -6.50
CA LEU A 588 -23.76 42.77 -6.72
C LEU A 588 -23.06 44.14 -6.55
N ASP A 589 -22.85 45.01 -7.56
CA ASP A 589 -23.82 45.64 -8.46
C ASP A 589 -23.12 46.64 -9.42
N ALA A 590 -23.83 46.97 -10.51
CA ALA A 590 -23.87 48.23 -11.27
C ALA A 590 -22.76 48.63 -12.30
N ASP A 591 -23.26 48.77 -13.53
CA ASP A 591 -23.03 49.81 -14.54
C ASP A 591 -21.82 49.77 -15.49
N HIS A 592 -22.13 49.43 -16.74
CA HIS A 592 -21.45 49.92 -17.93
C HIS A 592 -22.44 50.71 -18.79
N ASN A 593 -22.24 52.02 -18.88
CA ASN A 593 -22.65 52.82 -20.02
C ASN A 593 -21.38 53.15 -20.80
N SER A 594 -21.27 52.60 -22.01
CA SER A 594 -20.34 53.08 -23.03
C SER A 594 -21.14 53.80 -24.10
N GLU A 595 -20.82 55.08 -24.31
CA GLU A 595 -21.15 55.83 -25.51
C GLU A 595 -20.40 55.26 -26.73
N SER A 596 -21.09 55.36 -27.87
CA SER A 596 -20.67 55.21 -29.28
C SER A 596 -20.21 53.84 -29.78
#